data_AF-A0AAD6C9V0-F1
#
_entry.id   AF-A0AAD6C9V0-F1
#
_cell.length_a   1.000
_cell.length_b   1.000
_cell.length_c   1.000
_cell.angle_alpha   90.00
_cell.angle_beta   90.00
_cell.angle_gamma   90.00
#
_symmetry.space_group_name_H-M   'P 1'
#
loop_
_entity.id
_entity.type
_entity.pdbx_description
1 polymer ?
#
loop_
_entity_poly.entity_id
_entity_poly.type
_entity_poly.pdbx_seq_one_letter_code
_entity_poly.pdbx_strand_id
1 'polypeptide(L)'
;MSGTFSSVPQVDYSRLNDPSTRGDELAKLREAIFVVGFLYLTNTGLEDLIRRTHDEIPRLFDLSDETKEQCNMIHSPSFLGYTRLGAETTAAKTDIREQYDFGTPGMKEWTNQDPFWQRLEGPNQYPDSPGAQALVEEYIAKIDELAQRFVHLVAESLALPADTFDDFKGNMSRLKFVKYPRSAPNSQGVGPHKDSAGLFTFLSQDNTGGLQVLNKNGEWIDVPPIEGSLVVNIQQGFEAITGGVCAATTHRVIAPTSRTRYSIPYFLGVRLDLTLKELQESAAHIVQRIPASDDRKKRAVDVPSEFLSPLYSCFGEAHLRNRILSHPDVGRRWYPELYAKYSQQVLK
;
A
#
# COMPACT_ATOMS: atom_id res chain seq x y z
N MET A 1 4.93 -29.40 -13.39
CA MET A 1 3.81 -28.44 -13.28
C MET A 1 4.23 -27.37 -12.29
N SER A 2 4.41 -26.12 -12.71
CA SER A 2 4.89 -25.07 -11.81
C SER A 2 3.81 -24.74 -10.79
N GLY A 3 4.00 -25.11 -9.53
CA GLY A 3 3.08 -24.79 -8.44
C GLY A 3 2.79 -23.28 -8.40
N THR A 4 1.54 -22.92 -8.67
CA THR A 4 1.00 -21.60 -8.36
C THR A 4 0.09 -21.72 -7.14
N PHE A 5 -0.25 -20.59 -6.51
CA PHE A 5 -1.13 -20.59 -5.34
C PHE A 5 -2.61 -20.60 -5.77
N SER A 6 -3.43 -21.27 -4.98
CA SER A 6 -4.90 -21.28 -5.09
C SER A 6 -5.59 -20.62 -3.88
N SER A 7 -4.81 -20.19 -2.89
CA SER A 7 -5.27 -19.48 -1.70
C SER A 7 -4.15 -18.59 -1.15
N VAL A 8 -4.51 -17.54 -0.42
CA VAL A 8 -3.56 -16.69 0.31
C VAL A 8 -3.20 -17.38 1.65
N PRO A 9 -1.91 -17.55 1.97
CA PRO A 9 -1.47 -18.20 3.21
C PRO A 9 -1.78 -17.34 4.44
N GLN A 10 -1.97 -17.98 5.59
CA GLN A 10 -2.15 -17.32 6.88
C GLN A 10 -0.89 -17.47 7.72
N VAL A 11 -0.45 -16.35 8.30
CA VAL A 11 0.66 -16.24 9.24
C VAL A 11 0.12 -15.70 10.57
N ASP A 12 0.50 -16.35 11.67
CA ASP A 12 0.13 -15.97 13.02
C ASP A 12 1.23 -15.11 13.64
N TYR A 13 0.94 -13.83 13.87
CA TYR A 13 1.92 -12.88 14.40
C TYR A 13 2.35 -13.21 15.83
N SER A 14 1.46 -13.77 16.66
CA SER A 14 1.80 -14.17 18.02
C SER A 14 2.83 -15.31 18.03
N ARG A 15 2.72 -16.24 17.09
CA ARG A 15 3.67 -17.38 16.92
C ARG A 15 5.03 -16.95 16.42
N LEU A 16 5.13 -15.84 15.68
CA LEU A 16 6.42 -15.25 15.35
C LEU A 16 7.13 -14.74 16.61
N ASN A 17 6.41 -14.30 17.64
CA ASN A 17 6.99 -13.79 18.89
C ASN A 17 7.31 -14.88 19.93
N ASP A 18 6.89 -16.13 19.72
CA ASP A 18 7.18 -17.26 20.61
C ASP A 18 8.37 -18.08 20.09
N PRO A 19 9.49 -18.19 20.84
CA PRO A 19 10.68 -18.94 20.42
C PRO A 19 10.41 -20.40 20.03
N SER A 20 9.40 -21.05 20.61
CA SER A 20 9.05 -22.44 20.35
C SER A 20 8.35 -22.65 19.00
N THR A 21 7.68 -21.62 18.48
CA THR A 21 6.93 -21.67 17.22
C THR A 21 7.52 -20.80 16.11
N ARG A 22 8.43 -19.88 16.45
CA ARG A 22 8.98 -18.88 15.54
C ARG A 22 9.59 -19.48 14.29
N GLY A 23 10.33 -20.58 14.40
CA GLY A 23 10.99 -21.23 13.27
C GLY A 23 10.00 -21.68 12.19
N ASP A 24 8.96 -22.41 12.59
CA ASP A 24 7.91 -22.89 11.67
C ASP A 24 7.11 -21.73 11.06
N GLU A 25 6.82 -20.71 11.86
CA GLU A 25 6.02 -19.57 11.40
C GLU A 25 6.82 -18.64 10.47
N LEU A 26 8.13 -18.48 10.68
CA LEU A 26 9.04 -17.80 9.74
C LEU A 26 9.13 -18.56 8.41
N ALA A 27 9.07 -19.89 8.42
CA ALA A 27 9.05 -20.68 7.19
C ALA A 27 7.77 -20.44 6.37
N LYS A 28 6.61 -20.33 7.03
CA LYS A 28 5.35 -19.94 6.37
C LYS A 28 5.40 -18.52 5.82
N LEU A 29 5.92 -17.56 6.61
CA LEU A 29 6.11 -16.18 6.16
C LEU A 29 7.01 -16.13 4.93
N ARG A 30 8.13 -16.87 4.95
CA ARG A 30 9.03 -17.00 3.81
C ARG A 30 8.27 -17.51 2.57
N GLU A 31 7.47 -18.56 2.71
CA GLU A 31 6.67 -19.08 1.59
C GLU A 31 5.71 -18.05 1.04
N ALA A 32 4.99 -17.33 1.91
CA ALA A 32 4.07 -16.27 1.50
C ALA A 32 4.77 -15.16 0.71
N ILE A 33 5.90 -14.66 1.21
CA ILE A 33 6.69 -13.60 0.57
C ILE A 33 7.23 -14.05 -0.79
N PHE A 34 7.80 -15.25 -0.89
CA PHE A 34 8.42 -15.72 -2.12
C PHE A 34 7.45 -16.21 -3.19
N VAL A 35 6.35 -16.85 -2.80
CA VAL A 35 5.48 -17.55 -3.75
C VAL A 35 4.31 -16.67 -4.15
N VAL A 36 3.69 -16.02 -3.17
CA VAL A 36 2.37 -15.39 -3.30
C VAL A 36 2.48 -13.88 -3.34
N GLY A 37 3.33 -13.26 -2.52
CA GLY A 37 3.40 -11.81 -2.35
C GLY A 37 2.21 -11.22 -1.57
N PHE A 38 1.38 -12.09 -0.99
CA PHE A 38 0.22 -11.81 -0.15
C PHE A 38 0.18 -12.82 1.01
N LEU A 39 -0.33 -12.40 2.16
CA LEU A 39 -0.68 -13.25 3.30
C LEU A 39 -1.83 -12.64 4.10
N TYR A 40 -2.49 -13.44 4.91
CA TYR A 40 -3.19 -12.96 6.10
C TYR A 40 -2.21 -12.93 7.27
N LEU A 41 -2.23 -11.84 8.03
CA LEU A 41 -1.55 -11.70 9.31
C LEU A 41 -2.61 -11.66 10.40
N THR A 42 -2.53 -12.61 11.34
CA THR A 42 -3.52 -12.81 12.41
C THR A 42 -2.90 -12.69 13.79
N ASN A 43 -3.71 -12.50 14.83
CA ASN A 43 -3.27 -12.39 16.22
C ASN A 43 -2.24 -11.26 16.41
N THR A 44 -2.55 -10.09 15.86
CA THR A 44 -1.68 -8.90 15.81
C THR A 44 -1.79 -8.05 17.07
N GLY A 45 -2.85 -8.21 17.85
CA GLY A 45 -3.20 -7.33 18.98
C GLY A 45 -3.92 -6.05 18.55
N LEU A 46 -4.23 -5.88 17.25
CA LEU A 46 -4.96 -4.73 16.70
C LEU A 46 -6.44 -5.02 16.49
N GLU A 47 -6.93 -6.21 16.82
CA GLU A 47 -8.29 -6.68 16.50
C GLU A 47 -9.37 -5.73 17.04
N ASP A 48 -9.22 -5.26 18.28
CA ASP A 48 -10.15 -4.31 18.90
C ASP A 48 -10.13 -2.93 18.25
N LEU A 49 -8.95 -2.44 17.86
CA LEU A 49 -8.80 -1.17 17.15
C LEU A 49 -9.41 -1.27 15.76
N ILE A 50 -9.10 -2.33 15.02
CA ILE A 50 -9.68 -2.64 13.70
C ILE A 50 -11.21 -2.65 13.76
N ARG A 51 -11.79 -3.35 14.74
CA ARG A 51 -13.24 -3.40 14.93
C ARG A 51 -13.82 -2.01 15.21
N ARG A 52 -13.29 -1.28 16.20
CA ARG A 52 -13.75 0.08 16.52
C ARG A 52 -13.65 1.02 15.32
N THR A 53 -12.59 0.93 14.53
CA THR A 53 -12.42 1.78 13.35
C THR A 53 -13.45 1.45 12.27
N HIS A 54 -13.73 0.16 12.00
CA HIS A 54 -14.82 -0.22 11.09
C HIS A 54 -16.21 0.20 11.58
N ASP A 55 -16.44 0.24 12.90
CA ASP A 55 -17.69 0.72 13.49
C ASP A 55 -17.90 2.23 13.26
N GLU A 56 -16.82 3.04 13.23
CA GLU A 56 -16.87 4.49 13.08
C GLU A 56 -16.80 4.99 11.63
N ILE A 57 -16.12 4.26 10.74
CA ILE A 57 -15.96 4.65 9.33
C ILE A 57 -17.29 4.99 8.62
N PRO A 58 -18.38 4.22 8.77
CA PRO A 58 -19.66 4.57 8.16
C PRO A 58 -20.12 5.98 8.52
N ARG A 59 -19.96 6.40 9.78
CA ARG A 59 -20.36 7.74 10.24
C ARG A 59 -19.57 8.84 9.55
N LEU A 60 -18.27 8.62 9.31
CA LEU A 60 -17.42 9.56 8.57
C LEU A 60 -17.84 9.71 7.10
N PHE A 61 -18.35 8.64 6.49
CA PHE A 61 -18.84 8.67 5.11
C PHE A 61 -20.29 9.15 4.97
N ASP A 62 -21.06 9.14 6.07
CA ASP A 62 -22.42 9.64 6.16
C ASP A 62 -22.49 11.14 6.53
N LEU A 63 -21.33 11.77 6.78
CA LEU A 63 -21.22 13.23 6.89
C LEU A 63 -21.77 13.92 5.63
N SER A 64 -22.28 15.14 5.82
CA SER A 64 -22.80 15.95 4.71
C SER A 64 -21.74 16.16 3.64
N ASP A 65 -22.15 16.25 2.37
CA ASP A 65 -21.20 16.53 1.29
C ASP A 65 -20.42 17.83 1.56
N GLU A 66 -21.06 18.86 2.11
CA GLU A 66 -20.38 20.10 2.52
C GLU A 66 -19.22 19.83 3.49
N THR A 67 -19.43 19.02 4.53
CA THR A 67 -18.38 18.64 5.50
C THR A 67 -17.26 17.84 4.85
N LYS A 68 -17.58 16.90 3.96
CA LYS A 68 -16.57 16.10 3.24
C LYS A 68 -15.77 16.98 2.27
N GLU A 69 -16.40 17.96 1.65
CA GLU A 69 -15.74 18.90 0.75
C GLU A 69 -14.75 19.84 1.46
N GLN A 70 -14.99 20.22 2.71
CA GLN A 70 -14.05 21.04 3.48
C GLN A 70 -12.67 20.38 3.63
N CYS A 71 -12.62 19.04 3.65
CA CYS A 71 -11.37 18.27 3.70
C CYS A 71 -11.02 17.62 2.36
N ASN A 72 -11.54 18.11 1.23
CA ASN A 72 -11.26 17.55 -0.09
C ASN A 72 -9.76 17.57 -0.43
N MET A 73 -9.25 16.49 -1.02
CA MET A 73 -7.86 16.34 -1.45
C MET A 73 -7.36 17.46 -2.35
N ILE A 74 -8.23 18.10 -3.14
CA ILE A 74 -7.88 19.26 -3.97
C ILE A 74 -7.30 20.43 -3.16
N HIS A 75 -7.55 20.49 -1.85
CA HIS A 75 -7.00 21.51 -0.96
C HIS A 75 -5.62 21.17 -0.40
N SER A 76 -5.07 19.98 -0.66
CA SER A 76 -3.77 19.53 -0.16
C SER A 76 -2.76 19.30 -1.30
N PRO A 77 -1.61 20.01 -1.33
CA PRO A 77 -0.53 19.69 -2.26
C PRO A 77 0.08 18.31 -1.97
N SER A 78 -0.14 17.76 -0.77
CA SER A 78 0.37 16.46 -0.33
C SER A 78 -0.55 15.29 -0.71
N PHE A 79 -1.63 15.55 -1.46
CA PHE A 79 -2.60 14.55 -1.90
C PHE A 79 -3.25 13.82 -0.71
N LEU A 80 -3.61 14.56 0.34
CA LEU A 80 -4.29 14.08 1.54
C LEU A 80 -5.67 14.69 1.64
N GLY A 81 -6.66 13.94 2.12
CA GLY A 81 -8.05 14.38 2.28
C GLY A 81 -9.05 13.50 1.54
N TYR A 82 -10.28 14.01 1.42
CA TYR A 82 -11.41 13.32 0.81
C TYR A 82 -11.35 13.32 -0.72
N THR A 83 -11.71 12.18 -1.32
CA THR A 83 -11.89 11.99 -2.76
C THR A 83 -13.28 11.45 -3.03
N ARG A 84 -14.01 12.13 -3.92
CA ARG A 84 -15.40 11.82 -4.28
C ARG A 84 -15.55 10.44 -4.92
N LEU A 85 -16.78 9.92 -4.85
CA LEU A 85 -17.16 8.69 -5.54
C LEU A 85 -16.82 8.75 -7.03
N GLY A 86 -16.04 7.79 -7.52
CA GLY A 86 -15.71 7.68 -8.95
C GLY A 86 -14.71 8.71 -9.47
N ALA A 87 -13.99 9.41 -8.59
CA ALA A 87 -13.00 10.40 -9.00
C ALA A 87 -11.66 9.77 -9.47
N GLU A 88 -11.36 8.53 -9.08
CA GLU A 88 -10.15 7.82 -9.50
C GLU A 88 -10.42 6.85 -10.66
N THR A 89 -9.38 6.61 -11.46
CA THR A 89 -9.40 5.70 -12.62
C THR A 89 -8.22 4.74 -12.54
N THR A 90 -8.50 3.44 -12.62
CA THR A 90 -7.48 2.39 -12.70
C THR A 90 -7.70 1.58 -13.98
N ALA A 91 -6.61 1.31 -14.71
CA ALA A 91 -6.65 0.58 -15.99
C ALA A 91 -7.69 1.16 -16.98
N ALA A 92 -7.74 2.50 -17.08
CA ALA A 92 -8.65 3.27 -17.93
C ALA A 92 -10.15 3.08 -17.64
N LYS A 93 -10.51 2.56 -16.46
CA LYS A 93 -11.89 2.44 -15.98
C LYS A 93 -12.05 3.13 -14.63
N THR A 94 -13.21 3.75 -14.42
CA THR A 94 -13.55 4.42 -13.16
C THR A 94 -13.65 3.42 -12.01
N ASP A 95 -13.05 3.77 -10.88
CA ASP A 95 -13.12 3.01 -9.64
C ASP A 95 -14.35 3.42 -8.82
N ILE A 96 -15.26 2.49 -8.54
CA ILE A 96 -16.49 2.78 -7.80
C ILE A 96 -16.21 2.77 -6.30
N ARG A 97 -15.56 3.85 -5.85
CA ARG A 97 -15.26 4.13 -4.44
C ARG A 97 -15.20 5.63 -4.14
N GLU A 98 -15.51 5.99 -2.90
CA GLU A 98 -15.10 7.25 -2.28
C GLU A 98 -14.10 6.94 -1.15
N GLN A 99 -13.20 7.87 -0.81
CA GLN A 99 -12.14 7.61 0.17
C GLN A 99 -11.66 8.86 0.91
N TYR A 100 -11.02 8.64 2.06
CA TYR A 100 -10.18 9.62 2.73
C TYR A 100 -8.73 9.11 2.73
N ASP A 101 -7.79 9.92 2.26
CA ASP A 101 -6.35 9.65 2.34
C ASP A 101 -5.75 10.44 3.51
N PHE A 102 -5.05 9.75 4.41
CA PHE A 102 -4.27 10.32 5.50
C PHE A 102 -2.80 9.92 5.35
N GLY A 103 -1.89 10.72 5.90
CA GLY A 103 -0.46 10.47 5.98
C GLY A 103 0.01 10.43 7.44
N THR A 104 1.29 10.12 7.63
CA THR A 104 1.94 10.19 8.93
C THR A 104 1.67 11.55 9.61
N PRO A 105 1.11 11.59 10.84
CA PRO A 105 0.85 12.83 11.55
C PRO A 105 2.13 13.61 11.89
N GLY A 106 2.01 14.93 12.06
CA GLY A 106 3.11 15.79 12.51
C GLY A 106 4.23 16.03 11.49
N MET A 107 3.98 15.74 10.21
CA MET A 107 4.94 16.03 9.13
C MET A 107 5.21 17.52 9.00
N LYS A 108 6.48 17.87 8.76
CA LYS A 108 6.94 19.24 8.53
C LYS A 108 6.25 19.82 7.28
N GLU A 109 5.85 21.08 7.34
CA GLU A 109 5.45 21.81 6.14
C GLU A 109 6.65 22.05 5.22
N TRP A 110 6.46 21.71 3.95
CA TRP A 110 7.46 21.95 2.90
C TRP A 110 7.69 23.45 2.67
N THR A 111 8.87 23.80 2.18
CA THR A 111 9.25 25.17 1.81
C THR A 111 9.78 25.23 0.38
N ASN A 112 9.84 26.42 -0.24
CA ASN A 112 10.39 26.57 -1.60
C ASN A 112 11.89 26.25 -1.72
N GLN A 113 12.58 25.99 -0.60
CA GLN A 113 13.98 25.55 -0.59
C GLN A 113 14.10 24.02 -0.59
N ASP A 114 13.03 23.32 -0.22
CA ASP A 114 12.97 21.87 -0.18
C ASP A 114 12.80 21.30 -1.61
N PRO A 115 13.31 20.09 -1.90
CA PRO A 115 13.02 19.40 -3.15
C PRO A 115 11.51 19.29 -3.39
N PHE A 116 11.06 19.54 -4.61
CA PHE A 116 9.63 19.62 -4.93
C PHE A 116 8.83 18.35 -4.60
N TRP A 117 9.47 17.18 -4.57
CA TRP A 117 8.84 15.92 -4.16
C TRP A 117 8.58 15.83 -2.65
N GLN A 118 9.25 16.62 -1.81
CA GLN A 118 8.95 16.68 -0.36
C GLN A 118 7.57 17.24 -0.07
N ARG A 119 6.93 17.92 -1.04
CA ARG A 119 5.53 18.36 -0.90
C ARG A 119 4.54 17.19 -0.73
N LEU A 120 4.95 15.95 -1.01
CA LEU A 120 4.19 14.75 -0.67
C LEU A 120 4.01 14.61 0.85
N GLU A 121 4.95 15.11 1.64
CA GLU A 121 4.87 15.21 3.10
C GLU A 121 4.12 16.50 3.46
N GLY A 122 3.17 16.40 4.38
CA GLY A 122 2.39 17.56 4.79
C GLY A 122 1.23 17.21 5.71
N PRO A 123 0.47 18.23 6.15
CA PRO A 123 -0.59 18.06 7.13
C PRO A 123 -1.78 17.27 6.57
N ASN A 124 -2.38 16.47 7.45
CA ASN A 124 -3.65 15.79 7.18
C ASN A 124 -4.82 16.78 7.13
N GLN A 125 -5.83 16.42 6.34
CA GLN A 125 -7.13 17.09 6.34
C GLN A 125 -8.15 16.13 6.97
N TYR A 126 -8.54 16.39 8.22
CA TYR A 126 -9.49 15.54 8.93
C TYR A 126 -10.93 16.03 8.70
N PRO A 127 -11.92 15.12 8.54
CA PRO A 127 -13.32 15.52 8.52
C PRO A 127 -13.72 16.10 9.88
N ASP A 128 -14.56 17.13 9.87
CA ASP A 128 -15.11 17.74 11.09
C ASP A 128 -16.15 16.80 11.73
N SER A 129 -15.64 15.86 12.51
CA SER A 129 -16.42 14.89 13.27
C SER A 129 -15.72 14.61 14.61
N PRO A 130 -16.43 14.64 15.75
CA PRO A 130 -15.84 14.37 17.05
C PRO A 130 -15.06 13.04 17.07
N GLY A 131 -13.80 13.10 17.51
CA GLY A 131 -12.92 11.93 17.64
C GLY A 131 -12.31 11.40 16.34
N ALA A 132 -12.66 11.94 15.16
CA ALA A 132 -12.15 11.43 13.88
C ALA A 132 -10.61 11.51 13.78
N GLN A 133 -10.04 12.67 14.11
CA GLN A 133 -8.58 12.84 14.13
C GLN A 133 -7.90 11.87 15.09
N ALA A 134 -8.39 11.78 16.33
CA ALA A 134 -7.79 10.90 17.34
C ALA A 134 -7.81 9.42 16.91
N LEU A 135 -8.91 8.97 16.30
CA LEU A 135 -9.03 7.59 15.78
C LEU A 135 -8.04 7.32 14.64
N VAL A 136 -7.90 8.27 13.69
CA VAL A 136 -6.95 8.14 12.57
C VAL A 136 -5.52 8.08 13.09
N GLU A 137 -5.14 8.99 13.99
CA GLU A 137 -3.79 9.05 14.54
C GLU A 137 -3.46 7.82 15.42
N GLU A 138 -4.42 7.33 16.22
CA GLU A 138 -4.31 6.07 16.96
C GLU A 138 -4.07 4.89 16.00
N TYR A 139 -4.88 4.78 14.94
CA TYR A 139 -4.74 3.72 13.95
C TYR A 139 -3.38 3.75 13.26
N ILE A 140 -2.95 4.91 12.77
CA ILE A 140 -1.64 5.08 12.11
C ILE A 140 -0.50 4.70 13.06
N ALA A 141 -0.51 5.18 14.30
CA ALA A 141 0.56 4.90 15.25
C ALA A 141 0.68 3.40 15.55
N LYS A 142 -0.45 2.71 15.74
CA LYS A 142 -0.46 1.28 16.07
C LYS A 142 -0.13 0.38 14.90
N ILE A 143 -0.63 0.68 13.71
CA ILE A 143 -0.33 -0.09 12.51
C ILE A 143 1.12 0.14 12.04
N ASP A 144 1.67 1.34 12.22
CA ASP A 144 3.08 1.63 11.91
C ASP A 144 4.00 0.80 12.80
N GLU A 145 3.77 0.76 14.12
CA GLU A 145 4.56 -0.08 15.03
C GLU A 145 4.60 -1.55 14.59
N LEU A 146 3.45 -2.10 14.21
CA LEU A 146 3.35 -3.46 13.67
C LEU A 146 4.13 -3.59 12.35
N ALA A 147 3.93 -2.65 11.42
CA ALA A 147 4.54 -2.67 10.10
C ALA A 147 6.07 -2.59 10.16
N GLN A 148 6.61 -1.75 11.05
CA GLN A 148 8.04 -1.62 11.30
C GLN A 148 8.68 -2.93 11.76
N ARG A 149 8.03 -3.61 12.72
CA ARG A 149 8.45 -4.94 13.20
C ARG A 149 8.28 -6.02 12.15
N PHE A 150 7.23 -5.93 11.33
CA PHE A 150 6.97 -6.90 10.26
C PHE A 150 8.11 -6.90 9.23
N VAL A 151 8.67 -5.74 8.89
CA VAL A 151 9.83 -5.65 7.97
C VAL A 151 11.05 -6.42 8.50
N HIS A 152 11.31 -6.37 9.81
CA HIS A 152 12.38 -7.15 10.44
C HIS A 152 12.11 -8.66 10.35
N LEU A 153 10.87 -9.08 10.61
CA LEU A 153 10.45 -10.49 10.47
C LEU A 153 10.57 -10.98 9.03
N VAL A 154 10.29 -10.12 8.04
CA VAL A 154 10.53 -10.44 6.63
C VAL A 154 12.02 -10.64 6.38
N ALA A 155 12.90 -9.73 6.82
CA ALA A 155 14.35 -9.89 6.66
C ALA A 155 14.85 -11.22 7.25
N GLU A 156 14.41 -11.56 8.46
CA GLU A 156 14.73 -12.85 9.09
C GLU A 156 14.20 -14.05 8.30
N SER A 157 12.96 -13.99 7.80
CA SER A 157 12.38 -15.06 6.94
C SER A 157 13.18 -15.24 5.64
N LEU A 158 13.85 -14.19 5.18
CA LEU A 158 14.74 -14.20 4.03
C LEU A 158 16.16 -14.71 4.36
N ALA A 159 16.45 -15.02 5.63
CA ALA A 159 17.76 -15.34 6.18
C ALA A 159 18.76 -14.17 6.07
N LEU A 160 18.26 -12.93 6.21
CA LEU A 160 19.03 -11.70 6.24
C LEU A 160 19.10 -11.14 7.67
N PRO A 161 20.09 -10.29 8.00
CA PRO A 161 20.05 -9.49 9.22
C PRO A 161 18.73 -8.73 9.36
N ALA A 162 18.14 -8.70 10.56
CA ALA A 162 16.81 -8.13 10.78
C ALA A 162 16.69 -6.66 10.31
N ASP A 163 17.77 -5.90 10.45
CA ASP A 163 17.91 -4.48 10.10
C ASP A 163 18.20 -4.22 8.61
N THR A 164 18.31 -5.26 7.77
CA THR A 164 18.70 -5.14 6.35
C THR A 164 17.89 -4.10 5.57
N PHE A 165 16.61 -3.92 5.93
CA PHE A 165 15.72 -3.02 5.21
C PHE A 165 15.53 -1.65 5.88
N ASP A 166 16.19 -1.38 7.01
CA ASP A 166 15.94 -0.17 7.79
C ASP A 166 16.31 1.11 7.02
N ASP A 167 17.39 1.06 6.27
CA ASP A 167 17.89 2.20 5.47
C ASP A 167 16.98 2.58 4.28
N PHE A 168 15.98 1.76 3.95
CA PHE A 168 15.00 2.07 2.88
C PHE A 168 13.69 2.63 3.42
N LYS A 169 13.45 2.54 4.73
CA LYS A 169 12.17 2.94 5.33
C LYS A 169 12.00 4.44 5.24
N GLY A 170 10.83 4.85 4.76
CA GLY A 170 10.44 6.25 4.72
C GLY A 170 9.71 6.67 5.97
N ASN A 171 9.75 7.97 6.27
CA ASN A 171 8.94 8.56 7.34
C ASN A 171 7.48 8.76 6.88
N MET A 172 7.25 8.80 5.56
CA MET A 172 5.95 9.05 4.96
C MET A 172 5.22 7.74 4.63
N SER A 173 4.32 7.33 5.51
CA SER A 173 3.33 6.28 5.25
C SER A 173 1.97 6.89 4.95
N ARG A 174 1.05 6.09 4.39
CA ARG A 174 -0.32 6.52 4.09
C ARG A 174 -1.34 5.58 4.69
N LEU A 175 -2.48 6.11 5.09
CA LEU A 175 -3.67 5.35 5.47
C LEU A 175 -4.81 5.79 4.55
N LYS A 176 -5.69 4.85 4.18
CA LYS A 176 -6.98 5.22 3.60
C LYS A 176 -8.12 4.64 4.39
N PHE A 177 -9.21 5.39 4.47
CA PHE A 177 -10.54 4.83 4.69
C PHE A 177 -11.25 4.82 3.35
N VAL A 178 -11.81 3.66 2.96
CA VAL A 178 -12.41 3.50 1.63
C VAL A 178 -13.80 2.91 1.76
N LYS A 179 -14.76 3.50 1.05
CA LYS A 179 -16.14 3.04 0.93
C LYS A 179 -16.45 2.66 -0.51
N TYR A 180 -16.95 1.45 -0.69
CA TYR A 180 -17.43 0.93 -1.96
C TYR A 180 -18.95 0.75 -1.86
N PRO A 181 -19.76 1.55 -2.56
CA PRO A 181 -21.21 1.41 -2.51
C PRO A 181 -21.66 0.12 -3.23
N ARG A 182 -22.87 -0.33 -2.88
CA ARG A 182 -23.54 -1.42 -3.61
C ARG A 182 -23.65 -1.05 -5.09
N SER A 183 -23.14 -1.93 -5.95
CA SER A 183 -22.99 -1.69 -7.37
C SER A 183 -23.57 -2.85 -8.20
N ALA A 184 -23.68 -2.64 -9.51
CA ALA A 184 -24.08 -3.69 -10.43
C ALA A 184 -23.03 -4.83 -10.45
N PRO A 185 -23.43 -6.07 -10.79
CA PRO A 185 -22.48 -7.16 -10.99
C PRO A 185 -21.38 -6.78 -11.99
N ASN A 186 -20.15 -7.23 -11.72
CA ASN A 186 -18.94 -6.95 -12.52
C ASN A 186 -18.50 -5.47 -12.56
N SER A 187 -19.07 -4.60 -11.72
CA SER A 187 -18.55 -3.24 -11.54
C SER A 187 -17.15 -3.26 -10.90
N GLN A 188 -16.29 -2.35 -11.37
CA GLN A 188 -14.94 -2.19 -10.85
C GLN A 188 -14.98 -1.44 -9.53
N GLY A 189 -14.52 -2.07 -8.44
CA GLY A 189 -14.21 -1.36 -7.21
C GLY A 189 -12.86 -0.65 -7.35
N VAL A 190 -11.82 -1.43 -7.67
CA VAL A 190 -10.49 -0.96 -8.10
C VAL A 190 -9.99 -1.90 -9.20
N GLY A 191 -9.47 -1.34 -10.30
CA GLY A 191 -8.93 -2.14 -11.41
C GLY A 191 -7.69 -2.96 -11.05
N PRO A 192 -7.24 -3.89 -11.93
CA PRO A 192 -5.98 -4.62 -11.76
C PRO A 192 -4.78 -3.68 -11.62
N HIS A 193 -4.04 -3.79 -10.53
CA HIS A 193 -2.84 -2.97 -10.28
C HIS A 193 -1.87 -3.68 -9.31
N LYS A 194 -0.68 -3.09 -9.16
CA LYS A 194 0.23 -3.33 -8.04
C LYS A 194 0.30 -2.03 -7.23
N ASP A 195 0.41 -2.13 -5.92
CA ASP A 195 0.68 -0.96 -5.08
C ASP A 195 2.08 -0.42 -5.39
N SER A 196 2.18 0.85 -5.73
CA SER A 196 3.38 1.39 -6.36
C SER A 196 4.46 1.79 -5.36
N ALA A 197 4.15 2.57 -4.33
CA ALA A 197 5.16 3.43 -3.73
C ALA A 197 5.68 3.06 -2.32
N GLY A 198 5.40 1.86 -1.82
CA GLY A 198 5.78 1.46 -0.47
C GLY A 198 6.61 0.19 -0.38
N LEU A 199 6.78 -0.27 0.86
CA LEU A 199 7.35 -1.57 1.18
C LEU A 199 6.24 -2.63 1.22
N PHE A 200 5.24 -2.40 2.07
CA PHE A 200 4.13 -3.32 2.33
C PHE A 200 2.82 -2.56 2.50
N THR A 201 1.72 -3.17 2.07
CA THR A 201 0.36 -2.73 2.38
C THR A 201 -0.20 -3.64 3.47
N PHE A 202 -0.88 -3.06 4.46
CA PHE A 202 -1.60 -3.74 5.54
C PHE A 202 -3.08 -3.34 5.44
N LEU A 203 -3.90 -4.27 4.95
CA LEU A 203 -5.30 -4.04 4.65
C LEU A 203 -6.20 -4.71 5.68
N SER A 204 -7.00 -3.92 6.38
CA SER A 204 -8.17 -4.43 7.10
C SER A 204 -9.41 -4.40 6.21
N GLN A 205 -10.15 -5.51 6.17
CA GLN A 205 -11.37 -5.68 5.39
C GLN A 205 -12.58 -5.83 6.33
N ASP A 206 -13.73 -5.30 5.91
CA ASP A 206 -15.00 -5.72 6.49
C ASP A 206 -15.39 -7.14 6.02
N ASN A 207 -16.53 -7.63 6.51
CA ASN A 207 -17.04 -8.96 6.15
C ASN A 207 -17.69 -9.04 4.75
N THR A 208 -17.51 -8.05 3.87
CA THR A 208 -18.16 -8.01 2.54
C THR A 208 -17.34 -8.69 1.46
N GLY A 209 -16.00 -8.71 1.57
CA GLY A 209 -15.11 -9.35 0.59
C GLY A 209 -14.87 -8.50 -0.67
N GLY A 210 -14.52 -9.14 -1.78
CA GLY A 210 -14.33 -8.50 -3.10
C GLY A 210 -12.87 -8.27 -3.53
N LEU A 211 -11.89 -8.45 -2.65
CA LEU A 211 -10.48 -8.45 -3.02
C LEU A 211 -10.11 -9.74 -3.77
N GLN A 212 -9.38 -9.60 -4.87
CA GLN A 212 -8.85 -10.72 -5.66
C GLN A 212 -7.38 -10.50 -6.01
N VAL A 213 -6.61 -11.58 -6.02
CA VAL A 213 -5.17 -11.59 -6.32
C VAL A 213 -4.90 -12.48 -7.53
N LEU A 214 -4.07 -12.01 -8.47
CA LEU A 214 -3.76 -12.72 -9.70
C LEU A 214 -2.61 -13.72 -9.48
N ASN A 215 -2.86 -15.01 -9.74
CA ASN A 215 -1.83 -16.03 -9.66
C ASN A 215 -0.99 -16.12 -10.96
N LYS A 216 0.01 -17.02 -10.98
CA LYS A 216 0.91 -17.18 -12.15
C LYS A 216 0.22 -17.78 -13.38
N ASN A 217 -0.92 -18.45 -13.19
CA ASN A 217 -1.70 -19.02 -14.27
C ASN A 217 -2.63 -17.99 -14.92
N GLY A 218 -2.66 -16.74 -14.41
CA GLY A 218 -3.59 -15.71 -14.86
C GLY A 218 -4.99 -15.86 -14.25
N GLU A 219 -5.12 -16.64 -13.18
CA GLU A 219 -6.39 -16.86 -12.48
C GLU A 219 -6.52 -15.87 -11.32
N TRP A 220 -7.72 -15.31 -11.16
CA TRP A 220 -8.07 -14.44 -10.02
C TRP A 220 -8.49 -15.31 -8.83
N ILE A 221 -7.75 -15.19 -7.73
CA ILE A 221 -7.99 -15.90 -6.47
C ILE A 221 -8.67 -14.96 -5.50
N ASP A 222 -9.82 -15.36 -4.96
CA ASP A 222 -10.54 -14.58 -3.95
C ASP A 222 -9.76 -14.53 -2.62
N VAL A 223 -9.82 -13.38 -1.97
CA VAL A 223 -9.26 -13.15 -0.62
C VAL A 223 -10.43 -12.86 0.32
N PRO A 224 -11.11 -13.91 0.82
CA PRO A 224 -12.25 -13.75 1.73
C PRO A 224 -11.81 -13.06 3.03
N PRO A 225 -12.67 -12.23 3.65
CA PRO A 225 -12.31 -11.58 4.89
C PRO A 225 -12.19 -12.59 6.03
N ILE A 226 -11.15 -12.43 6.86
CA ILE A 226 -10.98 -13.12 8.14
C ILE A 226 -11.06 -12.05 9.23
N GLU A 227 -12.01 -12.20 10.15
CA GLU A 227 -12.23 -11.23 11.23
C GLU A 227 -10.97 -11.00 12.05
N GLY A 228 -10.66 -9.73 12.32
CA GLY A 228 -9.46 -9.32 13.07
C GLY A 228 -8.14 -9.45 12.31
N SER A 229 -8.12 -10.05 11.12
CA SER A 229 -6.90 -10.18 10.32
C SER A 229 -6.55 -8.92 9.54
N LEU A 230 -5.28 -8.83 9.16
CA LEU A 230 -4.80 -7.93 8.12
C LEU A 230 -4.39 -8.74 6.90
N VAL A 231 -4.83 -8.36 5.71
CA VAL A 231 -4.21 -8.85 4.48
C VAL A 231 -2.96 -8.00 4.23
N VAL A 232 -1.80 -8.65 4.14
CA VAL A 232 -0.52 -7.98 3.90
C VAL A 232 -0.02 -8.33 2.52
N ASN A 233 0.38 -7.32 1.72
CA ASN A 233 0.98 -7.54 0.41
C ASN A 233 2.22 -6.70 0.15
N ILE A 234 3.08 -7.24 -0.71
CA ILE A 234 4.28 -6.58 -1.19
C ILE A 234 3.90 -5.45 -2.16
N GLN A 235 4.57 -4.31 -2.04
CA GLN A 235 4.47 -3.19 -2.96
C GLN A 235 5.68 -3.13 -3.91
N GLN A 236 5.58 -2.37 -5.01
CA GLN A 236 6.62 -2.30 -6.03
C GLN A 236 7.95 -1.71 -5.51
N GLY A 237 7.94 -0.90 -4.46
CA GLY A 237 9.17 -0.41 -3.81
C GLY A 237 10.00 -1.56 -3.22
N PHE A 238 9.39 -2.47 -2.46
CA PHE A 238 10.08 -3.65 -1.93
C PHE A 238 10.47 -4.65 -3.03
N GLU A 239 9.63 -4.81 -4.05
CA GLU A 239 9.98 -5.59 -5.26
C GLU A 239 11.25 -5.06 -5.90
N ALA A 240 11.38 -3.74 -6.05
CA ALA A 240 12.57 -3.12 -6.60
C ALA A 240 13.80 -3.26 -5.69
N ILE A 241 13.65 -3.05 -4.37
CA ILE A 241 14.73 -3.19 -3.37
C ILE A 241 15.29 -4.62 -3.36
N THR A 242 14.44 -5.62 -3.57
CA THR A 242 14.85 -7.03 -3.62
C THR A 242 15.24 -7.52 -5.01
N GLY A 243 15.37 -6.63 -5.99
CA GLY A 243 15.73 -6.98 -7.36
C GLY A 243 14.73 -7.93 -8.03
N GLY A 244 13.44 -7.83 -7.69
CA GLY A 244 12.36 -8.66 -8.23
C GLY A 244 12.20 -10.02 -7.54
N VAL A 245 13.07 -10.38 -6.60
CA VAL A 245 13.01 -11.68 -5.91
C VAL A 245 11.73 -11.81 -5.09
N CYS A 246 11.32 -10.74 -4.41
CA CYS A 246 10.05 -10.67 -3.69
C CYS A 246 9.06 -9.86 -4.52
N ALA A 247 8.22 -10.54 -5.30
CA ALA A 247 7.37 -9.90 -6.28
C ALA A 247 6.11 -9.27 -5.66
N ALA A 248 5.79 -8.04 -6.08
CA ALA A 248 4.50 -7.42 -5.81
C ALA A 248 3.45 -8.07 -6.71
N THR A 249 2.39 -8.62 -6.13
CA THR A 249 1.39 -9.39 -6.90
C THR A 249 0.24 -8.49 -7.33
N THR A 250 -0.16 -8.62 -8.59
CA THR A 250 -1.30 -7.88 -9.13
C THR A 250 -2.58 -8.27 -8.41
N HIS A 251 -3.36 -7.27 -8.02
CA HIS A 251 -4.64 -7.46 -7.33
C HIS A 251 -5.70 -6.48 -7.83
N ARG A 252 -6.96 -6.73 -7.50
CA ARG A 252 -8.11 -5.88 -7.85
C ARG A 252 -9.20 -5.96 -6.79
N VAL A 253 -10.17 -5.05 -6.85
CA VAL A 253 -11.38 -5.11 -6.03
C VAL A 253 -12.60 -5.13 -6.94
N ILE A 254 -13.46 -6.13 -6.77
CA ILE A 254 -14.79 -6.18 -7.37
C ILE A 254 -15.74 -5.36 -6.50
N ALA A 255 -16.51 -4.44 -7.09
CA ALA A 255 -17.47 -3.65 -6.35
C ALA A 255 -18.57 -4.55 -5.77
N PRO A 256 -19.01 -4.32 -4.52
CA PRO A 256 -19.92 -5.24 -3.85
C PRO A 256 -21.33 -5.15 -4.43
N THR A 257 -22.02 -6.28 -4.56
CA THR A 257 -23.37 -6.36 -5.13
C THR A 257 -24.48 -6.43 -4.08
N SER A 258 -24.13 -6.79 -2.83
CA SER A 258 -25.09 -7.04 -1.75
C SER A 258 -25.22 -5.86 -0.79
N ARG A 259 -24.10 -5.36 -0.27
CA ARG A 259 -24.02 -4.26 0.72
C ARG A 259 -22.80 -3.37 0.48
N THR A 260 -22.76 -2.20 1.10
CA THR A 260 -21.57 -1.35 1.11
C THR A 260 -20.40 -2.09 1.74
N ARG A 261 -19.21 -1.98 1.13
CA ARG A 261 -17.95 -2.51 1.64
C ARG A 261 -17.09 -1.38 2.18
N TYR A 262 -16.50 -1.59 3.35
CA TYR A 262 -15.48 -0.70 3.91
C TYR A 262 -14.12 -1.41 4.00
N SER A 263 -13.05 -0.65 3.77
CA SER A 263 -11.69 -1.18 3.91
C SER A 263 -10.69 -0.11 4.32
N ILE A 264 -9.65 -0.54 5.02
CA ILE A 264 -8.64 0.31 5.65
C ILE A 264 -7.24 -0.16 5.22
N PRO A 265 -6.73 0.23 4.04
CA PRO A 265 -5.34 -0.03 3.69
C PRO A 265 -4.40 1.00 4.31
N TYR A 266 -3.36 0.50 4.97
CA TYR A 266 -2.19 1.25 5.39
C TYR A 266 -0.99 0.88 4.51
N PHE A 267 -0.26 1.86 4.02
CA PHE A 267 0.85 1.73 3.09
C PHE A 267 2.14 2.18 3.79
N LEU A 268 3.01 1.24 4.12
CA LEU A 268 4.32 1.53 4.70
C LEU A 268 5.26 2.10 3.62
N GLY A 269 5.78 3.31 3.84
CA GLY A 269 6.55 4.03 2.82
C GLY A 269 8.01 3.62 2.66
N VAL A 270 8.56 3.89 1.48
CA VAL A 270 10.00 3.94 1.20
C VAL A 270 10.48 5.39 1.36
N ARG A 271 11.74 5.61 1.78
CA ARG A 271 12.28 6.97 1.88
C ARG A 271 12.30 7.63 0.51
N LEU A 272 11.82 8.88 0.45
CA LEU A 272 11.58 9.58 -0.81
C LEU A 272 12.88 9.95 -1.55
N ASP A 273 13.99 10.11 -0.84
CA ASP A 273 15.29 10.45 -1.41
C ASP A 273 16.09 9.22 -1.92
N LEU A 274 15.53 8.00 -1.83
CA LEU A 274 16.19 6.80 -2.34
C LEU A 274 16.48 6.93 -3.84
N THR A 275 17.77 6.95 -4.18
CA THR A 275 18.20 7.11 -5.58
C THR A 275 18.17 5.79 -6.33
N LEU A 276 18.07 5.86 -7.66
CA LEU A 276 18.17 4.67 -8.52
C LEU A 276 19.49 3.90 -8.32
N LYS A 277 20.58 4.63 -8.08
CA LYS A 277 21.90 4.05 -7.84
C LYS A 277 21.93 3.23 -6.55
N GLU A 278 21.48 3.81 -5.44
CA GLU A 278 21.42 3.12 -4.13
C GLU A 278 20.52 1.89 -4.21
N LEU A 279 19.38 2.00 -4.91
CA LEU A 279 18.45 0.90 -5.13
C LEU A 279 19.12 -0.26 -5.87
N GLN A 280 19.85 0.02 -6.96
CA GLN A 280 20.55 -1.00 -7.75
C GLN A 280 21.68 -1.68 -6.96
N GLU A 281 22.46 -0.92 -6.20
CA GLU A 281 23.54 -1.44 -5.34
C GLU A 281 22.97 -2.35 -4.24
N SER A 282 21.85 -1.94 -3.64
CA SER A 282 21.16 -2.68 -2.60
C SER A 282 20.56 -3.98 -3.10
N ALA A 283 19.86 -3.93 -4.24
CA ALA A 283 19.29 -5.10 -4.88
C ALA A 283 20.37 -6.16 -5.18
N ALA A 284 21.53 -5.73 -5.72
CA ALA A 284 22.63 -6.65 -5.98
C ALA A 284 23.13 -7.36 -4.71
N HIS A 285 23.27 -6.63 -3.61
CA HIS A 285 23.74 -7.17 -2.33
C HIS A 285 22.72 -8.12 -1.66
N ILE A 286 21.44 -7.73 -1.62
CA ILE A 286 20.36 -8.54 -1.06
C ILE A 286 20.21 -9.86 -1.84
N VAL A 287 20.18 -9.78 -3.17
CA VAL A 287 20.03 -10.95 -4.06
C VAL A 287 21.17 -11.96 -3.89
N GLN A 288 22.39 -11.48 -3.65
CA GLN A 288 23.56 -12.34 -3.38
C GLN A 288 23.45 -13.10 -2.06
N ARG A 289 22.84 -12.49 -1.04
CA ARG A 289 22.72 -13.07 0.32
C ARG A 289 21.56 -14.05 0.47
N ILE A 290 20.51 -13.93 -0.35
CA ILE A 290 19.42 -14.90 -0.37
C ILE A 290 19.99 -16.25 -0.88
N PRO A 291 19.81 -17.40 -0.19
CA PRO A 291 20.45 -18.67 -0.55
C PRO A 291 20.20 -19.15 -2.00
N ALA A 292 21.24 -19.61 -2.70
CA ALA A 292 21.22 -19.99 -4.11
C ALA A 292 20.36 -21.23 -4.45
N SER A 293 20.10 -22.10 -3.46
CA SER A 293 19.22 -23.27 -3.61
C SER A 293 17.74 -22.90 -3.74
N ASP A 294 17.41 -21.61 -3.63
CA ASP A 294 16.06 -21.13 -3.85
C ASP A 294 15.80 -20.97 -5.36
N ASP A 295 15.31 -22.03 -6.02
CA ASP A 295 14.93 -22.02 -7.45
C ASP A 295 13.92 -20.91 -7.81
N ARG A 296 13.29 -20.29 -6.80
CA ARG A 296 12.38 -19.12 -6.93
C ARG A 296 13.12 -17.81 -7.24
N LYS A 297 14.47 -17.78 -7.17
CA LYS A 297 15.32 -16.68 -7.70
C LYS A 297 15.05 -16.35 -9.17
N LYS A 298 14.53 -17.31 -9.93
CA LYS A 298 14.30 -17.19 -11.39
C LYS A 298 13.13 -16.29 -11.79
N ARG A 299 12.43 -15.65 -10.84
CA ARG A 299 11.50 -14.55 -11.17
C ARG A 299 12.28 -13.27 -11.52
N ALA A 300 13.12 -13.33 -12.54
CA ALA A 300 13.48 -12.14 -13.30
C ALA A 300 12.27 -11.84 -14.19
N VAL A 301 11.21 -11.30 -13.60
CA VAL A 301 10.21 -10.60 -14.39
C VAL A 301 10.80 -9.22 -14.59
N ASP A 302 11.04 -8.82 -15.84
CA ASP A 302 11.24 -7.41 -16.16
C ASP A 302 9.99 -6.68 -15.66
N VAL A 303 10.08 -6.10 -14.47
CA VAL A 303 9.02 -5.24 -13.94
C VAL A 303 9.31 -3.85 -14.48
N PRO A 304 8.48 -3.29 -15.37
CA PRO A 304 8.48 -1.88 -15.63
C PRO A 304 7.95 -1.22 -14.36
N SER A 305 8.87 -0.99 -13.43
CA SER A 305 8.63 -0.18 -12.25
C SER A 305 8.91 1.24 -12.68
N GLU A 306 7.92 2.15 -12.58
CA GLU A 306 8.15 3.57 -12.87
C GLU A 306 9.35 4.10 -12.05
N PHE A 307 9.61 3.50 -10.89
CA PHE A 307 10.74 3.79 -9.99
C PHE A 307 12.12 3.38 -10.54
N LEU A 308 12.18 2.41 -11.45
CA LEU A 308 13.43 2.01 -12.12
C LEU A 308 13.71 2.84 -13.37
N SER A 309 12.83 3.80 -13.70
CA SER A 309 13.02 4.66 -14.85
C SER A 309 14.20 5.62 -14.62
N PRO A 310 15.14 5.73 -15.59
CA PRO A 310 16.23 6.71 -15.51
C PRO A 310 15.73 8.16 -15.65
N LEU A 311 14.43 8.36 -15.86
CA LEU A 311 13.81 9.67 -15.95
C LEU A 311 13.72 10.40 -14.61
N TYR A 312 13.92 9.69 -13.49
CA TYR A 312 13.77 10.24 -12.13
C TYR A 312 15.06 10.13 -11.34
N SER A 313 15.34 11.18 -10.58
CA SER A 313 16.53 11.26 -9.73
C SER A 313 16.43 10.39 -8.47
N CYS A 314 15.22 10.23 -7.96
CA CYS A 314 14.92 9.50 -6.74
C CYS A 314 13.47 8.99 -6.70
N PHE A 315 13.17 8.17 -5.72
CA PHE A 315 11.87 7.54 -5.50
C PHE A 315 10.73 8.56 -5.35
N GLY A 316 10.97 9.67 -4.65
CA GLY A 316 9.99 10.72 -4.40
C GLY A 316 9.54 11.45 -5.66
N GLU A 317 10.44 11.63 -6.63
CA GLU A 317 10.09 12.24 -7.92
C GLU A 317 9.18 11.31 -8.73
N ALA A 318 9.50 10.02 -8.79
CA ALA A 318 8.65 9.02 -9.44
C ALA A 318 7.27 8.93 -8.75
N HIS A 319 7.26 8.93 -7.41
CA HIS A 319 6.02 8.88 -6.63
C HIS A 319 5.16 10.14 -6.83
N LEU A 320 5.76 11.32 -6.84
CA LEU A 320 5.04 12.57 -7.06
C LEU A 320 4.40 12.60 -8.44
N ARG A 321 5.12 12.17 -9.49
CA ARG A 321 4.53 12.04 -10.82
C ARG A 321 3.29 11.16 -10.77
N ASN A 322 3.39 9.98 -10.15
CA ASN A 322 2.29 9.03 -10.07
C ASN A 322 1.06 9.67 -9.40
N ARG A 323 1.25 10.44 -8.31
CA ARG A 323 0.16 11.19 -7.66
C ARG A 323 -0.41 12.29 -8.55
N ILE A 324 0.42 13.08 -9.23
CA ILE A 324 -0.02 14.15 -10.15
C ILE A 324 -0.88 13.61 -11.28
N LEU A 325 -0.55 12.43 -11.83
CA LEU A 325 -1.31 11.81 -12.92
C LEU A 325 -2.57 11.10 -12.43
N SER A 326 -2.53 10.52 -11.23
CA SER A 326 -3.69 9.86 -10.61
C SER A 326 -4.73 10.85 -10.10
N HIS A 327 -4.31 12.06 -9.74
CA HIS A 327 -5.15 13.17 -9.25
C HIS A 327 -4.96 14.43 -10.10
N PRO A 328 -5.49 14.46 -11.33
CA PRO A 328 -5.26 15.57 -12.26
C PRO A 328 -5.73 16.94 -11.77
N ASP A 329 -6.77 16.99 -10.94
CA ASP A 329 -7.29 18.21 -10.33
C ASP A 329 -6.31 18.81 -9.30
N VAL A 330 -5.78 17.97 -8.39
CA VAL A 330 -4.70 18.34 -7.47
C VAL A 330 -3.45 18.75 -8.26
N GLY A 331 -3.08 17.95 -9.26
CA GLY A 331 -1.93 18.19 -10.14
C GLY A 331 -2.01 19.53 -10.85
N ARG A 332 -3.15 19.88 -11.46
CA ARG A 332 -3.33 21.17 -12.13
C ARG A 332 -3.33 22.36 -11.16
N ARG A 333 -3.89 22.18 -9.95
CA ARG A 333 -3.98 23.25 -8.96
C ARG A 333 -2.64 23.57 -8.31
N TRP A 334 -1.90 22.55 -7.89
CA TRP A 334 -0.70 22.71 -7.07
C TRP A 334 0.62 22.50 -7.82
N TYR A 335 0.57 21.83 -8.97
CA TYR A 335 1.73 21.45 -9.77
C TYR A 335 1.52 21.67 -11.29
N PRO A 336 1.01 22.83 -11.75
CA PRO A 336 0.57 23.00 -13.14
C PRO A 336 1.66 22.70 -14.17
N GLU A 337 2.90 23.13 -13.91
CA GLU A 337 4.03 22.89 -14.81
C GLU A 337 4.42 21.40 -14.87
N LEU A 338 4.48 20.73 -13.72
CA LEU A 338 4.77 19.29 -13.66
C LEU A 338 3.63 18.46 -14.26
N TYR A 339 2.37 18.87 -14.05
CA TYR A 339 1.22 18.21 -14.66
C TYR A 339 1.30 18.29 -16.19
N ALA A 340 1.60 19.46 -16.75
CA ALA A 340 1.79 19.63 -18.19
C ALA A 340 2.95 18.76 -18.72
N LYS A 341 4.10 18.77 -18.03
CA LYS A 341 5.26 17.94 -18.36
C LYS A 341 4.91 16.44 -18.35
N TYR A 342 4.36 15.95 -17.25
CA TYR A 342 4.13 14.52 -17.04
C TYR A 342 2.99 13.96 -17.89
N SER A 343 1.97 14.76 -18.20
CA SER A 343 0.85 14.33 -19.07
C SER A 343 1.29 14.07 -20.52
N GLN A 344 2.41 14.65 -20.95
CA GLN A 344 2.98 14.44 -22.28
C GLN A 344 4.10 13.38 -22.28
N GLN A 345 4.57 12.96 -21.11
CA GLN A 345 5.69 12.05 -20.96
C GLN A 345 5.24 10.59 -21.10
N VAL A 346 5.54 9.98 -22.24
CA VAL A 346 5.36 8.54 -22.45
C VAL A 346 6.52 7.79 -21.80
N LEU A 347 6.23 6.95 -20.82
CA LEU A 347 7.18 5.95 -20.33
C LEU A 347 7.37 4.92 -21.44
N LYS A 348 8.60 4.82 -21.97
CA LYS A 348 8.96 3.81 -22.98
C LYS A 348 9.21 2.47 -22.33
#